data_AF-A0A0G4IJP5-F1
#
_entry.id   AF-A0A0G4IJP5-F1
#
_cell.length_a   1.000
_cell.length_b   1.000
_cell.length_c   1.000
_cell.angle_alpha   90.00
_cell.angle_beta   90.00
_cell.angle_gamma   90.00
#
_symmetry.space_group_name_H-M   'P 1'
#
loop_
_entity.id
_entity.type
_entity.pdbx_description
1 polymer ?
#
loop_
_entity_poly.entity_id
_entity_poly.type
_entity_poly.pdbx_seq_one_letter_code
_entity_poly.pdbx_strand_id
1 'polypeptide(L)'
;MDFSEPFKVSSEGAATAKYSPCGSMLATADEMRVTVRDADTLEVVDVCECCDIVQHIEWSPDSKLLMCVQLLRARVWVFPIGQLA
;
A
#
# COMPACT_ATOMS: atom_id res chain seq x y z
N MET A 1 5.00 21.36 19.69
CA MET A 1 4.54 20.57 18.55
C MET A 1 3.68 19.46 19.11
N ASP A 2 2.42 19.40 18.69
CA ASP A 2 1.50 18.35 19.09
C ASP A 2 1.54 17.30 17.99
N PHE A 3 1.92 16.07 18.32
CA PHE A 3 1.98 14.98 17.35
C PHE A 3 0.76 14.07 17.58
N SER A 4 0.15 13.62 16.50
CA SER A 4 -0.89 12.59 16.56
C SER A 4 -0.31 11.27 17.08
N GLU A 5 -1.16 10.43 17.67
CA GLU A 5 -0.76 9.10 18.12
C GLU A 5 -0.22 8.24 16.96
N PRO A 6 0.84 7.45 17.17
CA PRO A 6 1.40 6.59 16.12
C PRO A 6 0.44 5.44 15.79
N PHE A 7 0.09 5.31 14.51
CA PHE A 7 -0.68 4.18 13.99
C PHE A 7 0.26 3.07 13.54
N LYS A 8 0.19 1.90 14.17
CA LYS A 8 1.05 0.76 13.83
C LYS A 8 0.51 0.06 12.58
N VAL A 9 1.31 0.05 11.52
CA VAL A 9 0.88 -0.44 10.20
C VAL A 9 1.32 -1.88 9.93
N SER A 10 2.43 -2.35 10.49
CA SER A 10 2.88 -3.73 10.32
C SER A 10 3.77 -4.25 11.45
N SER A 11 3.78 -5.57 11.61
CA SER A 11 4.70 -6.31 12.47
C SER A 11 5.84 -6.87 11.62
N GLU A 12 7.05 -6.38 11.88
CA GLU A 12 8.35 -6.93 11.44
C GLU A 12 8.80 -6.64 9.99
N GLY A 13 10.00 -6.06 9.88
CA GLY A 13 10.95 -6.32 8.78
C GLY A 13 10.94 -5.40 7.56
N ALA A 14 9.81 -4.86 7.11
CA ALA A 14 9.77 -4.00 5.93
C ALA A 14 8.86 -2.79 6.13
N ALA A 15 9.29 -1.62 5.65
CA ALA A 15 8.43 -0.44 5.59
C ALA A 15 7.31 -0.69 4.56
N THR A 16 6.21 -1.27 5.02
CA THR A 16 5.06 -1.65 4.17
C THR A 16 4.05 -0.52 4.00
N ALA A 17 4.33 0.66 4.53
CA ALA A 17 3.49 1.85 4.43
C ALA A 17 4.15 2.88 3.50
N LYS A 18 3.46 3.28 2.41
CA LYS A 18 3.94 4.32 1.49
C LYS A 18 2.82 5.25 1.08
N TYR A 19 3.05 6.55 1.22
CA TYR A 19 2.22 7.55 0.56
C TYR A 19 2.42 7.50 -0.95
N SER A 20 1.33 7.66 -1.68
CA SER A 20 1.35 7.98 -3.11
C SER A 20 2.16 9.27 -3.35
N PRO A 21 2.82 9.42 -4.51
CA PRO A 21 3.58 10.62 -4.83
C PRO A 21 2.77 11.93 -4.76
N CYS A 22 1.46 11.89 -5.02
CA CYS A 22 0.57 13.05 -4.87
C CYS A 22 0.12 13.31 -3.42
N GLY A 23 0.42 12.40 -2.49
CA GLY A 23 0.11 12.52 -1.06
C GLY A 23 -1.33 12.15 -0.68
N SER A 24 -2.25 11.98 -1.63
CA SER A 24 -3.67 11.75 -1.35
C SER A 24 -4.00 10.35 -0.84
N MET A 25 -3.11 9.37 -1.07
CA MET A 25 -3.33 7.97 -0.69
C MET A 25 -2.17 7.41 0.11
N LEU A 26 -2.49 6.51 1.03
CA LEU A 26 -1.56 5.70 1.82
C LEU A 26 -1.78 4.23 1.51
N ALA A 27 -0.77 3.55 0.96
CA ALA A 27 -0.76 2.09 0.80
C ALA A 27 -0.10 1.43 1.99
N THR A 28 -0.71 0.37 2.51
CA THR A 28 -0.22 -0.41 3.64
C THR A 28 -0.28 -1.90 3.33
N ALA A 29 0.85 -2.60 3.33
CA ALA A 29 0.89 -4.05 3.15
C ALA A 29 0.88 -4.80 4.48
N ASP A 30 0.04 -5.83 4.55
CA ASP A 30 -0.11 -6.79 5.63
C ASP A 30 -0.22 -8.19 5.04
N GLU A 31 0.80 -9.01 5.29
CA GLU A 31 1.00 -10.33 4.67
C GLU A 31 0.73 -10.31 3.15
N MET A 32 -0.38 -10.92 2.71
CA MET A 32 -0.74 -11.11 1.30
C MET A 32 -1.63 -9.99 0.75
N ARG A 33 -1.92 -8.97 1.55
CA ARG A 33 -2.91 -7.94 1.24
C ARG A 33 -2.26 -6.56 1.29
N VAL A 34 -2.62 -5.70 0.35
CA VAL A 34 -2.31 -4.28 0.42
C VAL A 34 -3.60 -3.48 0.49
N THR A 35 -3.75 -2.67 1.52
CA THR A 35 -4.88 -1.77 1.69
C THR A 35 -4.45 -0.37 1.28
N VAL A 36 -5.21 0.26 0.39
CA VAL A 36 -5.04 1.65 0.02
C VAL A 36 -6.10 2.47 0.74
N ARG A 37 -5.65 3.53 1.41
CA ARG A 37 -6.52 4.45 2.14
C ARG A 37 -6.38 5.86 1.61
N ASP A 38 -7.43 6.62 1.74
CA ASP A 38 -7.37 8.08 1.64
C ASP A 38 -6.52 8.63 2.80
N ALA A 39 -5.60 9.54 2.50
CA ALA A 39 -4.60 10.01 3.46
C ALA A 39 -5.20 10.90 4.56
N ASP A 40 -6.27 11.63 4.25
CA ASP A 40 -6.87 12.60 5.17
C ASP A 40 -7.91 11.92 6.08
N THR A 41 -8.70 11.02 5.52
CA THR A 41 -9.82 10.36 6.21
C THR A 41 -9.47 8.98 6.76
N LEU A 42 -8.40 8.35 6.24
CA LEU A 42 -8.01 6.96 6.49
C LEU A 42 -9.05 5.91 6.07
N GLU A 43 -10.08 6.32 5.32
CA GLU A 43 -11.06 5.41 4.73
C GLU A 43 -10.41 4.53 3.66
N VAL A 44 -10.89 3.29 3.53
CA VAL A 44 -10.35 2.35 2.55
C VAL A 44 -10.87 2.70 1.16
N VAL A 45 -9.93 2.99 0.25
CA VAL A 45 -10.20 3.29 -1.16
C VAL A 45 -10.14 2.01 -1.99
N ASP A 46 -9.15 1.15 -1.70
CA ASP A 46 -8.91 -0.07 -2.47
C ASP A 46 -8.27 -1.17 -1.62
N VAL A 47 -8.41 -2.41 -2.07
CA VAL A 47 -7.80 -3.59 -1.47
C VAL A 47 -7.23 -4.46 -2.57
N CYS A 48 -5.90 -4.56 -2.61
CA CYS A 48 -5.18 -5.40 -3.54
C CYS A 48 -4.84 -6.74 -2.87
N GLU A 49 -5.45 -7.82 -3.35
CA GLU A 49 -5.14 -9.18 -2.89
C GLU A 49 -4.04 -9.81 -3.74
N CYS A 50 -2.99 -10.27 -3.08
CA CYS A 50 -1.88 -10.97 -3.70
C CYS A 50 -1.88 -12.46 -3.28
N CYS A 51 -1.27 -13.32 -4.08
CA CYS A 51 -1.31 -14.77 -3.81
C CYS A 51 -0.34 -15.28 -2.72
N ASP A 52 0.47 -14.40 -2.12
CA ASP A 52 1.57 -14.65 -1.15
C ASP A 52 1.98 -13.34 -0.46
N ILE A 53 2.85 -13.43 0.54
CA ILE A 53 3.38 -12.30 1.31
C ILE A 53 4.01 -11.28 0.37
N VAL A 54 3.60 -10.02 0.54
CA VAL A 54 4.12 -8.85 -0.15
C VAL A 54 5.29 -8.29 0.66
N GLN A 55 6.49 -8.34 0.10
CA GLN A 55 7.69 -7.81 0.78
C GLN A 55 7.98 -6.35 0.42
N HIS A 56 7.54 -5.90 -0.76
CA HIS A 56 7.71 -4.52 -1.19
C HIS A 56 6.48 -3.98 -1.91
N ILE A 57 6.23 -2.69 -1.70
CA ILE A 57 5.26 -1.91 -2.47
C ILE A 57 5.92 -0.66 -3.04
N GLU A 58 5.51 -0.25 -4.24
CA GLU A 58 5.94 0.99 -4.88
C GLU A 58 4.78 1.61 -5.67
N TRP A 59 4.59 2.91 -5.50
CA TRP A 59 3.63 3.66 -6.31
C TRP A 59 4.23 4.03 -7.66
N SER A 60 3.41 4.05 -8.71
CA SER A 60 3.80 4.74 -9.93
C SER A 60 3.95 6.25 -9.67
N PRO A 61 4.83 6.96 -10.41
CA PRO A 61 5.02 8.41 -10.23
C PRO A 61 3.74 9.25 -10.39
N ASP A 62 2.77 8.75 -11.16
CA ASP A 62 1.48 9.41 -11.38
C ASP A 62 0.39 9.04 -10.35
N SER A 63 0.73 8.25 -9.33
CA SER A 63 -0.15 7.81 -8.24
C SER A 63 -1.35 6.97 -8.67
N LYS A 64 -1.35 6.39 -9.88
CA LYS A 64 -2.47 5.60 -10.41
C LYS A 64 -2.29 4.10 -10.28
N LEU A 65 -1.05 3.64 -10.16
CA LEU A 65 -0.72 2.22 -10.08
C LEU A 65 0.04 1.94 -8.79
N LEU A 66 -0.20 0.74 -8.26
CA LEU A 66 0.54 0.20 -7.14
C LEU A 66 1.19 -1.11 -7.53
N MET A 67 2.52 -1.16 -7.46
CA MET A 67 3.32 -2.36 -7.65
C MET A 67 3.48 -3.08 -6.33
N CYS A 68 3.26 -4.40 -6.32
CA CYS A 68 3.49 -5.29 -5.18
C CYS A 68 4.46 -6.40 -5.57
N VAL A 69 5.52 -6.61 -4.78
CA VAL A 69 6.56 -7.61 -5.06
C VAL A 69 6.46 -8.77 -4.07
N GLN A 70 6.47 -9.97 -4.62
CA GLN A 70 6.47 -11.26 -3.92
C GLN A 70 7.79 -11.98 -4.20
N LEU A 71 8.83 -11.65 -3.43
CA LEU A 71 10.20 -12.13 -3.65
C LEU A 71 10.31 -13.65 -3.57
N LEU A 72 9.63 -14.29 -2.60
CA LEU A 72 9.64 -15.74 -2.42
C LEU A 72 9.04 -16.51 -3.61
N ARG A 73 8.20 -15.84 -4.42
CA ARG A 73 7.61 -16.40 -5.64
C ARG A 73 8.15 -15.81 -6.93
N ALA A 74 9.16 -14.93 -6.84
CA ALA A 74 9.69 -14.17 -7.96
C ALA A 74 8.59 -13.53 -8.83
N ARG A 75 7.56 -12.94 -8.20
CA ARG A 75 6.39 -12.37 -8.87
C ARG A 75 6.20 -10.89 -8.53
N VAL A 76 5.70 -10.14 -9.50
CA VAL A 76 5.27 -8.75 -9.33
C VAL A 76 3.82 -8.63 -9.80
N TRP A 77 3.02 -7.91 -9.03
CA TRP A 77 1.66 -7.51 -9.38
C TRP A 77 1.61 -5.99 -9.55
N VAL A 78 0.76 -5.51 -10.44
CA VAL A 78 0.50 -4.09 -10.62
C VAL A 78 -1.01 -3.90 -10.64
N PHE A 79 -1.51 -3.06 -9.73
CA PHE A 79 -2.93 -2.77 -9.58
C PHE A 79 -3.22 -1.33 -10.00
N PRO A 80 -4.24 -1.08 -10.83
CA PRO A 80 -4.82 0.25 -10.94
C PRO A 80 -5.56 0.59 -9.65
N ILE A 81 -5.37 1.82 -9.16
CA ILE A 81 -5.98 2.29 -7.92
C ILE A 81 -7.04 3.34 -8.24
N GLY A 82 -8.21 3.23 -7.62
CA GLY A 82 -9.28 4.23 -7.74
C GLY A 82 -10.01 4.20 -9.09
N GLN A 83 -9.89 3.13 -9.87
CA GLN A 83 -10.78 2.86 -10.99
C GLN A 83 -11.96 2.03 -10.47
N LEU A 84 -13.14 2.65 -10.39
CA LEU A 84 -14.39 1.92 -10.26
C LEU A 84 -14.54 0.97 -11.47
N ALA A 85 -14.81 -0.30 -11.20
CA ALA A 85 -15.14 -1.30 -12.21
C ALA A 85 -16.47 -0.99 -12.92
#